data_AF-A0A0D2DUU3-F1
#
_entry.id   AF-A0A0D2DUU3-F1
#
_cell.length_a   1.000
_cell.length_b   1.000
_cell.length_c   1.000
_cell.angle_alpha   90.00
_cell.angle_beta   90.00
_cell.angle_gamma   90.00
#
_symmetry.space_group_name_H-M   'P 1'
#
loop_
_entity.id
_entity.type
_entity.pdbx_description
1 polymer ?
#
loop_
_entity_poly.entity_id
_entity_poly.type
_entity_poly.pdbx_seq_one_letter_code
_entity_poly.pdbx_strand_id
1 'polypeptide(L)'
;MTDTSATRRRPPRAQPAATKSAAASTTTSDEPEDTTSRVISPLDILRVILTLAFASCLLSYYLTSGTSLLYKYEPWFLNPSKLSQWWTGPIVLTPEQLAVYDGSDPAKPIYLAINGTVFDVTAGKHTYGPGGSYEVFAGRDATRAFVTGCFLEDRTGDLRGAELIYIPIEDDPDEDISSAARKLRAEKERREARKKVLDEVRRWEGFYRNHKKYFEVGKLVGVPEYTDEPPKLCEPADKGRPKRKNMNSKKEKKKDAPGKPVQ
;
A
#
# COMPACT_ATOMS: atom_id res chain seq x y z
N MET A 1 42.38 63.47 10.11
CA MET A 1 42.97 64.45 9.17
C MET A 1 42.61 64.00 7.77
N THR A 2 41.90 64.88 7.04
CA THR A 2 41.74 64.96 5.58
C THR A 2 41.89 63.70 4.72
N ASP A 3 40.81 63.31 4.04
CA ASP A 3 40.94 62.99 2.60
C ASP A 3 39.66 63.38 1.84
N THR A 4 39.72 64.54 1.22
CA THR A 4 38.70 65.12 0.35
C THR A 4 38.93 64.64 -1.09
N SER A 5 38.08 63.74 -1.58
CA SER A 5 38.05 63.36 -3.00
C SER A 5 37.21 64.35 -3.80
N ALA A 6 37.88 65.23 -4.55
CA ALA A 6 37.30 66.21 -5.43
C ALA A 6 36.97 65.60 -6.81
N THR A 7 35.70 65.61 -7.18
CA THR A 7 35.17 65.20 -8.50
C THR A 7 35.46 66.28 -9.55
N ARG A 8 36.33 65.97 -10.51
CA ARG A 8 36.79 66.86 -11.59
C ARG A 8 35.77 66.88 -12.75
N ARG A 9 35.15 68.03 -13.02
CA ARG A 9 34.29 68.28 -14.20
C ARG A 9 35.13 68.47 -15.47
N ARG A 10 34.69 67.90 -16.59
CA ARG A 10 35.30 67.97 -17.93
C ARG A 10 34.66 69.09 -18.76
N PRO A 11 35.41 69.99 -19.42
CA PRO A 11 34.86 71.07 -20.24
C PRO A 11 34.47 70.60 -21.66
N PRO A 12 33.58 71.34 -22.36
CA PRO A 12 32.97 70.92 -23.62
C PRO A 12 33.90 71.11 -24.83
N ARG A 13 33.88 70.14 -25.74
CA ARG A 13 34.62 70.15 -27.01
C ARG A 13 33.74 70.68 -28.13
N ALA A 14 34.17 71.77 -28.76
CA ALA A 14 33.53 72.42 -29.89
C ALA A 14 33.48 71.54 -31.14
N GLN A 15 32.35 71.57 -31.83
CA GLN A 15 32.06 70.94 -33.11
C GLN A 15 32.47 71.86 -34.28
N PRO A 16 33.02 71.34 -35.39
CA PRO A 16 33.11 72.07 -36.64
C PRO A 16 31.88 71.81 -37.54
N ALA A 17 31.41 72.90 -38.13
CA ALA A 17 30.31 73.02 -39.08
C ALA A 17 30.59 72.28 -40.40
N ALA A 18 29.61 71.51 -40.91
CA ALA A 18 28.66 71.86 -41.97
C ALA A 18 29.15 71.59 -43.42
N THR A 19 28.56 70.56 -44.04
CA THR A 19 28.29 70.50 -45.49
C THR A 19 26.96 69.78 -45.71
N LYS A 20 26.02 70.49 -46.32
CA LYS A 20 24.64 70.10 -46.64
C LYS A 20 24.58 69.24 -47.91
N SER A 21 23.67 68.28 -47.95
CA SER A 21 22.97 67.86 -49.18
C SER A 21 21.57 67.36 -48.80
N ALA A 22 20.55 67.79 -49.54
CA ALA A 22 19.13 67.69 -49.19
C ALA A 22 18.28 67.24 -50.41
N ALA A 23 17.07 66.73 -50.08
CA ALA A 23 15.91 66.37 -50.94
C ALA A 23 15.92 64.94 -51.54
N ALA A 24 14.84 64.13 -51.54
CA ALA A 24 13.40 64.43 -51.54
C ALA A 24 12.52 63.27 -50.97
N SER A 25 11.26 63.61 -50.72
CA SER A 25 10.11 62.94 -50.07
C SER A 25 9.43 61.77 -50.81
N THR A 26 8.84 60.82 -50.05
CA THR A 26 7.67 60.03 -50.52
C THR A 26 6.73 59.66 -49.36
N THR A 27 5.44 59.66 -49.66
CA THR A 27 4.23 59.79 -48.81
C THR A 27 3.70 58.49 -48.18
N THR A 28 3.01 58.70 -47.05
CA THR A 28 2.12 57.80 -46.28
C THR A 28 1.04 57.13 -47.13
N SER A 29 0.86 55.82 -46.93
CA SER A 29 -0.34 55.06 -47.27
C SER A 29 -0.75 54.23 -46.05
N ASP A 30 -1.88 54.60 -45.44
CA ASP A 30 -2.60 53.81 -44.45
C ASP A 30 -3.20 52.57 -45.13
N GLU A 31 -2.80 51.37 -44.71
CA GLU A 31 -3.43 50.10 -45.09
C GLU A 31 -4.14 49.47 -43.87
N PRO A 32 -5.28 48.78 -44.09
CA PRO A 32 -6.21 48.40 -43.04
C PRO A 32 -5.73 47.16 -42.26
N GLU A 33 -5.84 47.24 -40.92
CA GLU A 33 -5.55 46.15 -40.01
C GLU A 33 -6.50 44.95 -40.24
N ASP A 34 -5.98 43.91 -40.90
CA ASP A 34 -6.65 42.62 -41.07
C ASP A 34 -6.75 41.92 -39.69
N THR A 35 -7.90 42.11 -39.06
CA THR A 35 -8.27 41.56 -37.75
C THR A 35 -8.67 40.09 -37.84
N THR A 36 -7.83 39.25 -38.45
CA THR A 36 -8.00 37.79 -38.41
C THR A 36 -6.72 37.05 -38.02
N SER A 37 -5.84 37.72 -37.27
CA SER A 37 -4.69 37.06 -36.65
C SER A 37 -5.19 36.06 -35.59
N ARG A 38 -4.97 34.77 -35.84
CA ARG A 38 -5.08 33.72 -34.83
C ARG A 38 -4.08 34.03 -33.72
N VAL A 39 -4.54 34.72 -32.67
CA VAL A 39 -3.70 35.30 -31.61
C VAL A 39 -2.90 34.24 -30.83
N ILE A 40 -3.30 32.97 -30.87
CA ILE A 40 -2.68 31.91 -30.06
C ILE A 40 -2.18 30.78 -30.97
N SER A 41 -0.85 30.62 -31.02
CA SER A 41 -0.17 29.53 -31.73
C SER A 41 -0.22 28.23 -30.91
N PRO A 42 -0.39 27.03 -31.51
CA PRO A 42 -0.34 25.76 -30.80
C PRO A 42 0.95 25.53 -30.00
N LEU A 43 2.08 26.05 -30.49
CA LEU A 43 3.36 26.00 -29.76
C LEU A 43 3.33 26.87 -28.51
N ASP A 44 2.59 27.98 -28.54
CA ASP A 44 2.45 28.86 -27.38
C ASP A 44 1.60 28.17 -26.29
N ILE A 45 0.50 27.52 -26.70
CA ILE A 45 -0.30 26.67 -25.81
C ILE A 45 0.56 25.58 -25.18
N LEU A 46 1.36 24.86 -25.97
CA LEU A 46 2.26 23.83 -25.46
C LEU A 46 3.27 24.40 -24.46
N ARG A 47 3.87 25.56 -24.74
CA ARG A 47 4.81 26.23 -23.81
C ARG A 47 4.12 26.59 -22.51
N VAL A 48 2.93 27.19 -22.54
CA VAL A 48 2.15 27.52 -21.34
C VAL A 48 1.78 26.26 -20.55
N ILE A 49 1.40 25.16 -21.21
CA ILE A 49 1.11 23.90 -20.53
C ILE A 49 2.36 23.36 -19.82
N LEU A 50 3.52 23.37 -20.49
CA LEU A 50 4.78 22.90 -19.90
C LEU A 50 5.24 23.77 -18.73
N THR A 51 5.10 25.10 -18.83
CA THR A 51 5.45 26.01 -17.72
C THR A 51 4.53 25.83 -16.53
N LEU A 52 3.22 25.69 -16.75
CA LEU A 52 2.25 25.38 -15.70
C LEU A 52 2.49 24.01 -15.08
N ALA A 53 2.83 22.99 -15.87
CA ALA A 53 3.17 21.67 -15.37
C ALA A 53 4.43 21.71 -14.48
N PHE A 54 5.48 22.41 -14.92
CA PHE A 54 6.69 22.60 -14.12
C PHE A 54 6.41 23.37 -12.82
N ALA A 55 5.66 24.47 -12.89
CA ALA A 55 5.25 25.24 -11.71
C ALA A 55 4.41 24.39 -10.74
N SER A 56 3.51 23.54 -11.25
CA SER A 56 2.71 22.60 -10.45
C SER A 56 3.59 21.54 -9.79
N CYS A 57 4.60 21.00 -10.47
CA CYS A 57 5.55 20.06 -9.89
C CYS A 57 6.38 20.71 -8.76
N LEU A 58 6.84 21.96 -8.96
CA LEU A 58 7.55 22.71 -7.92
C LEU A 58 6.65 23.01 -6.72
N LEU A 59 5.41 23.42 -6.97
CA LEU A 59 4.41 23.67 -5.93
C LEU A 59 4.11 22.40 -5.15
N SER A 60 3.94 21.26 -5.82
CA SER A 60 3.81 19.95 -5.19
C SER A 60 5.03 19.63 -4.33
N TYR A 61 6.23 19.77 -4.87
CA TYR A 61 7.46 19.48 -4.14
C TYR A 61 7.55 20.33 -2.87
N TYR A 62 7.23 21.62 -2.96
CA TYR A 62 7.17 22.53 -1.83
C TYR A 62 6.12 22.11 -0.78
N LEU A 63 4.86 21.90 -1.20
CA LEU A 63 3.76 21.52 -0.30
C LEU A 63 3.93 20.12 0.31
N THR A 64 4.69 19.24 -0.34
CA THR A 64 4.96 17.88 0.12
C THR A 64 6.30 17.78 0.87
N SER A 65 6.89 18.90 1.27
CA SER A 65 8.18 18.97 1.99
C SER A 65 9.30 18.19 1.29
N GLY A 66 9.34 18.28 -0.03
CA GLY A 66 10.34 17.64 -0.88
C GLY A 66 10.12 16.14 -1.14
N THR A 67 9.00 15.55 -0.73
CA THR A 67 8.81 14.09 -0.85
C THR A 67 8.14 13.64 -2.15
N SER A 68 7.51 14.54 -2.93
CA SER A 68 6.85 14.14 -4.18
C SER A 68 6.66 15.28 -5.19
N LEU A 69 6.75 14.96 -6.48
CA LEU A 69 6.48 15.89 -7.58
C LEU A 69 5.01 15.91 -8.04
N LEU A 70 4.24 14.89 -7.66
CA LEU A 70 2.87 14.66 -8.13
C LEU A 70 1.87 14.63 -6.97
N TYR A 71 2.03 15.47 -5.94
CA TYR A 71 1.12 15.57 -4.79
C TYR A 71 0.87 14.22 -4.09
N LYS A 72 1.93 13.44 -3.89
CA LYS A 72 1.90 12.04 -3.40
C LYS A 72 1.05 11.08 -4.23
N TYR A 73 0.75 11.43 -5.48
CA TYR A 73 0.17 10.48 -6.43
C TYR A 73 1.24 9.46 -6.83
N GLU A 74 1.04 8.22 -6.38
CA GLU A 74 1.92 7.07 -6.65
C GLU A 74 1.16 6.06 -7.55
N PRO A 75 0.93 6.38 -8.83
CA PRO A 75 0.33 5.44 -9.75
C PRO A 75 1.23 4.22 -9.93
N TRP A 76 0.63 3.06 -10.16
CA TRP A 76 1.34 1.79 -10.23
C TRP A 76 2.43 1.76 -11.32
N PHE A 77 2.26 2.48 -12.44
CA PHE A 77 3.22 2.53 -13.54
C PHE A 77 4.48 3.35 -13.25
N LEU A 78 4.51 4.15 -12.18
CA LEU A 78 5.74 4.83 -11.73
C LEU A 78 6.58 3.97 -10.78
N ASN A 79 6.03 2.86 -10.27
CA ASN A 79 6.78 1.92 -9.45
C ASN A 79 7.43 0.87 -10.37
N PRO A 80 8.78 0.79 -10.42
CA PRO A 80 9.49 -0.08 -11.36
C PRO A 80 9.14 -1.57 -11.16
N SER A 81 8.96 -2.01 -9.92
CA SER A 81 8.60 -3.41 -9.61
C SER A 81 7.18 -3.73 -10.07
N LYS A 82 6.20 -2.84 -9.81
CA LYS A 82 4.82 -3.02 -10.28
C LYS A 82 4.74 -2.98 -11.80
N LEU A 83 5.48 -2.07 -12.43
CA LEU A 83 5.54 -1.95 -13.88
C LEU A 83 6.14 -3.21 -14.50
N SER A 84 7.30 -3.67 -14.01
CA SER A 84 7.94 -4.90 -14.48
C SER A 84 7.03 -6.11 -14.33
N GLN A 85 6.33 -6.23 -13.20
CA GLN A 85 5.35 -7.30 -13.00
C GLN A 85 4.20 -7.21 -13.99
N TRP A 86 3.66 -6.01 -14.24
CA TRP A 86 2.57 -5.83 -15.18
C TRP A 86 2.95 -6.25 -16.61
N TRP A 87 4.18 -5.96 -17.03
CA TRP A 87 4.71 -6.44 -18.33
C TRP A 87 4.93 -7.94 -18.37
N THR A 88 5.43 -8.53 -17.28
CA THR A 88 5.70 -9.98 -17.18
C THR A 88 4.41 -10.79 -17.11
N GLY A 89 3.34 -10.19 -16.58
CA GLY A 89 2.05 -10.83 -16.36
C GLY A 89 1.99 -11.60 -15.03
N PRO A 90 0.84 -12.23 -14.72
CA PRO A 90 0.67 -13.00 -13.50
C PRO A 90 1.54 -14.26 -13.54
N ILE A 91 2.27 -14.51 -12.44
CA ILE A 91 3.09 -15.71 -12.29
C ILE A 91 2.30 -16.84 -11.64
N VAL A 92 2.73 -18.06 -11.90
CA VAL A 92 2.18 -19.27 -11.29
C VAL A 92 3.33 -20.01 -10.65
N LEU A 93 3.28 -20.18 -9.33
CA LEU A 93 4.34 -20.81 -8.55
C LEU A 93 3.81 -22.04 -7.83
N THR A 94 4.65 -23.06 -7.69
CA THR A 94 4.44 -24.16 -6.74
C THR A 94 4.98 -23.80 -5.35
N PRO A 95 4.58 -24.49 -4.27
CA PRO A 95 5.15 -24.26 -2.94
C PRO A 95 6.69 -24.37 -2.91
N GLU A 96 7.25 -25.31 -3.68
CA GLU A 96 8.70 -25.50 -3.80
C GLU A 96 9.38 -24.33 -4.52
N GLN A 97 8.77 -23.83 -5.60
CA GLN A 97 9.27 -22.65 -6.32
C GLN A 97 9.13 -21.38 -5.48
N LEU A 98 8.02 -21.25 -4.72
CA LEU A 98 7.79 -20.13 -3.82
C LEU A 98 8.88 -20.08 -2.73
N ALA A 99 9.33 -21.23 -2.22
CA ALA A 99 10.37 -21.31 -1.19
C ALA A 99 11.71 -20.66 -1.57
N VAL A 100 11.99 -20.51 -2.87
CA VAL A 100 13.20 -19.83 -3.36
C VAL A 100 13.14 -18.30 -3.19
N TYR A 101 11.95 -17.74 -2.97
CA TYR A 101 11.69 -16.30 -2.81
C TYR A 101 11.52 -15.91 -1.33
N ASP A 102 12.36 -16.47 -0.46
CA ASP A 102 12.39 -16.20 0.98
C ASP A 102 13.19 -14.93 1.36
N GLY A 103 13.87 -14.32 0.40
CA GLY A 103 14.69 -13.13 0.60
C GLY A 103 16.12 -13.40 1.06
N SER A 104 16.54 -14.66 1.14
CA SER A 104 17.95 -15.05 1.38
C SER A 104 18.88 -14.54 0.28
N ASP A 105 18.43 -14.61 -0.98
CA ASP A 105 19.13 -14.06 -2.14
C ASP A 105 18.71 -12.59 -2.38
N PRO A 106 19.62 -11.60 -2.20
CA PRO A 106 19.29 -10.20 -2.39
C PRO A 106 18.96 -9.82 -3.84
N ALA A 107 19.29 -10.67 -4.82
CA ALA A 107 18.96 -10.46 -6.23
C ALA A 107 17.51 -10.85 -6.57
N LYS A 108 16.83 -11.60 -5.68
CA LYS A 108 15.47 -12.08 -5.89
C LYS A 108 14.46 -11.26 -5.10
N PRO A 109 13.22 -11.15 -5.61
CA PRO A 109 12.13 -10.58 -4.84
C PRO A 109 11.76 -11.49 -3.67
N ILE A 110 11.07 -10.92 -2.69
CA ILE A 110 10.54 -11.63 -1.52
C ILE A 110 9.04 -11.82 -1.74
N TYR A 111 8.62 -13.07 -1.81
CA TYR A 111 7.23 -13.43 -2.01
C TYR A 111 6.66 -14.11 -0.76
N LEU A 112 5.37 -13.93 -0.54
CA LEU A 112 4.60 -14.75 0.39
C LEU A 112 3.25 -15.09 -0.24
N ALA A 113 2.65 -16.20 0.18
CA ALA A 113 1.32 -16.57 -0.26
C ALA A 113 0.30 -16.45 0.86
N ILE A 114 -0.90 -15.95 0.52
CA ILE A 114 -2.08 -15.92 1.38
C ILE A 114 -3.27 -16.34 0.53
N ASN A 115 -3.96 -17.38 0.99
CA ASN A 115 -5.11 -18.00 0.34
C ASN A 115 -4.81 -18.40 -1.11
N GLY A 116 -3.62 -18.97 -1.34
CA GLY A 116 -3.13 -19.30 -2.69
C GLY A 116 -2.83 -18.11 -3.60
N THR A 117 -2.89 -16.87 -3.10
CA THR A 117 -2.47 -15.67 -3.84
C THR A 117 -1.07 -15.27 -3.43
N VAL A 118 -0.18 -15.08 -4.40
CA VAL A 118 1.22 -14.69 -4.16
C VAL A 118 1.34 -13.17 -4.22
N PHE A 119 1.95 -12.59 -3.19
CA PHE A 119 2.19 -11.16 -3.05
C PHE A 119 3.69 -10.86 -3.02
N ASP A 120 4.08 -9.79 -3.71
CA ASP A 120 5.42 -9.20 -3.60
C ASP A 120 5.49 -8.30 -2.37
N VAL A 121 6.35 -8.70 -1.44
CA VAL A 121 6.64 -7.98 -0.20
C VAL A 121 8.09 -7.49 -0.13
N THR A 122 8.80 -7.45 -1.26
CA THR A 122 10.20 -7.01 -1.37
C THR A 122 10.41 -5.60 -0.83
N ALA A 123 9.46 -4.69 -1.05
CA ALA A 123 9.50 -3.33 -0.50
C ALA A 123 9.49 -3.32 1.06
N GLY A 124 9.09 -4.43 1.68
CA GLY A 124 9.10 -4.70 3.11
C GLY A 124 10.28 -5.56 3.55
N LYS A 125 11.43 -5.52 2.86
CA LYS A 125 12.62 -6.34 3.16
C LYS A 125 13.09 -6.29 4.62
N HIS A 126 12.90 -5.18 5.32
CA HIS A 126 13.21 -5.06 6.75
C HIS A 126 12.28 -5.87 7.67
N THR A 127 11.08 -6.21 7.18
CA THR A 127 10.06 -6.98 7.89
C THR A 127 10.07 -8.45 7.47
N TYR A 128 10.17 -8.72 6.16
CA TYR A 128 10.08 -10.07 5.58
C TYR A 128 11.41 -10.66 5.13
N GLY A 129 12.47 -9.86 5.00
CA GLY A 129 13.79 -10.37 4.65
C GLY A 129 14.53 -10.95 5.87
N PRO A 130 15.75 -11.46 5.65
CA PRO A 130 16.56 -12.08 6.70
C PRO A 130 16.75 -11.17 7.93
N GLY A 131 16.45 -11.71 9.11
CA GLY A 131 16.46 -10.99 10.40
C GLY A 131 15.20 -10.18 10.69
N GLY A 132 14.24 -10.13 9.77
CA GLY A 132 12.95 -9.47 9.96
C GLY A 132 12.00 -10.29 10.84
N SER A 133 11.11 -9.62 11.56
CA SER A 133 10.15 -10.29 12.46
C SER A 133 9.10 -11.16 11.74
N TYR A 134 8.95 -10.98 10.43
CA TYR A 134 8.03 -11.72 9.56
C TYR A 134 8.78 -12.54 8.50
N GLU A 135 10.09 -12.74 8.65
CA GLU A 135 10.93 -13.58 7.77
C GLU A 135 10.34 -14.98 7.58
N VAL A 136 9.73 -15.52 8.63
CA VAL A 136 9.12 -16.86 8.66
C VAL A 136 7.99 -17.06 7.64
N PHE A 137 7.43 -15.98 7.09
CA PHE A 137 6.40 -16.01 6.05
C PHE A 137 6.95 -15.93 4.63
N ALA A 138 8.18 -15.45 4.47
CA ALA A 138 8.80 -15.33 3.17
C ALA A 138 9.02 -16.71 2.53
N GLY A 139 8.74 -16.79 1.24
CA GLY A 139 8.80 -18.02 0.45
C GLY A 139 7.76 -19.08 0.83
N ARG A 140 6.71 -18.74 1.60
CA ARG A 140 5.75 -19.73 2.09
C ARG A 140 4.30 -19.28 1.99
N ASP A 141 3.39 -20.24 2.07
CA ASP A 141 1.99 -19.95 2.32
C ASP A 141 1.79 -19.69 3.82
N ALA A 142 1.52 -18.43 4.16
CA ALA A 142 1.35 -17.95 5.53
C ALA A 142 -0.12 -17.86 5.94
N THR A 143 -1.05 -18.40 5.13
CA THR A 143 -2.51 -18.29 5.36
C THR A 143 -2.90 -18.73 6.76
N ARG A 144 -2.45 -19.92 7.19
CA ARG A 144 -2.80 -20.46 8.49
C ARG A 144 -2.21 -19.62 9.62
N ALA A 145 -0.94 -19.26 9.54
CA ALA A 145 -0.28 -18.43 10.55
C ALA A 145 -0.98 -17.07 10.78
N PHE A 146 -1.51 -16.44 9.73
CA PHE A 146 -2.28 -15.19 9.88
C PHE A 146 -3.60 -15.35 10.63
N VAL A 147 -4.17 -16.56 10.63
CA VAL A 147 -5.39 -16.89 11.36
C VAL A 147 -5.07 -17.27 12.80
N THR A 148 -4.06 -18.12 13.00
CA THR A 148 -3.77 -18.72 14.32
C THR A 148 -2.85 -17.86 15.18
N GLY A 149 -2.06 -16.97 14.57
CA GLY A 149 -1.00 -16.24 15.28
C GLY A 149 0.28 -17.05 15.53
N CYS A 150 0.33 -18.31 15.07
CA CYS A 150 1.43 -19.24 15.32
C CYS A 150 2.46 -19.20 14.18
N PHE A 151 3.31 -18.18 14.16
CA PHE A 151 4.07 -17.84 12.94
C PHE A 151 5.21 -18.83 12.59
N LEU A 152 5.72 -19.59 13.57
CA LEU A 152 6.81 -20.55 13.36
C LEU A 152 6.28 -21.92 12.91
N GLU A 153 5.17 -22.35 13.50
CA GLU A 153 4.58 -23.67 13.29
C GLU A 153 3.64 -23.69 12.08
N ASP A 154 2.80 -22.66 11.91
CA ASP A 154 1.70 -22.65 10.95
C ASP A 154 2.06 -22.02 9.59
N ARG A 155 3.23 -22.39 9.07
CA ARG A 155 3.74 -21.93 7.75
C ARG A 155 3.15 -22.74 6.60
N THR A 156 1.83 -22.87 6.57
CA THR A 156 1.05 -23.64 5.60
C THR A 156 -0.24 -22.93 5.19
N GLY A 157 -0.79 -23.32 4.04
CA GLY A 157 -2.13 -22.95 3.60
C GLY A 157 -3.24 -23.78 4.24
N ASP A 158 -2.91 -24.80 5.03
CA ASP A 158 -3.89 -25.72 5.62
C ASP A 158 -4.71 -25.07 6.75
N LEU A 159 -5.96 -24.73 6.47
CA LEU A 159 -6.88 -24.13 7.45
C LEU A 159 -7.60 -25.17 8.33
N ARG A 160 -7.43 -26.48 8.11
CA ARG A 160 -8.11 -27.51 8.90
C ARG A 160 -7.70 -27.41 10.37
N GLY A 161 -8.67 -27.34 11.28
CA GLY A 161 -8.40 -27.20 12.71
C GLY A 161 -8.07 -25.78 13.16
N ALA A 162 -7.84 -24.82 12.24
CA ALA A 162 -7.67 -23.42 12.60
C ALA A 162 -8.96 -22.84 13.20
N GLU A 163 -10.14 -23.40 12.89
CA GLU A 163 -11.40 -22.95 13.48
C GLU A 163 -11.47 -23.15 15.00
N LEU A 164 -10.66 -24.05 15.56
CA LEU A 164 -10.61 -24.32 17.00
C LEU A 164 -10.28 -23.06 17.80
N ILE A 165 -9.54 -22.10 17.22
CA ILE A 165 -9.19 -20.83 17.90
C ILE A 165 -10.43 -20.03 18.31
N TYR A 166 -11.53 -20.16 17.56
CA TYR A 166 -12.78 -19.45 17.82
C TYR A 166 -13.82 -20.30 18.57
N ILE A 167 -13.58 -21.61 18.72
CA ILE A 167 -14.50 -22.52 19.41
C ILE A 167 -14.17 -22.54 20.89
N PRO A 168 -15.14 -22.18 21.78
CA PRO A 168 -14.91 -22.20 23.21
C PRO A 168 -14.51 -23.57 23.74
N ILE A 169 -13.61 -23.58 24.71
CA ILE A 169 -13.27 -24.78 25.49
C ILE A 169 -14.44 -25.09 26.41
N GLU A 170 -14.95 -26.32 26.37
CA GLU A 170 -15.97 -26.81 27.30
C GLU A 170 -15.31 -27.08 28.66
N ASP A 171 -15.24 -26.05 29.50
CA ASP A 171 -14.63 -26.08 30.83
C ASP A 171 -15.63 -25.81 31.98
N ASP A 172 -16.93 -25.84 31.67
CA ASP A 172 -18.01 -25.57 32.61
C ASP A 172 -18.79 -26.86 32.93
N PRO A 173 -18.43 -27.58 34.02
CA PRO A 173 -19.13 -28.79 34.41
C PRO A 173 -20.52 -28.52 34.99
N ASP A 174 -20.79 -27.28 35.40
CA ASP A 174 -22.04 -26.87 36.06
C ASP A 174 -23.15 -26.53 35.05
N GLU A 175 -22.85 -26.58 33.75
CA GLU A 175 -23.79 -26.25 32.69
C GLU A 175 -24.78 -27.40 32.43
N ASP A 176 -25.97 -27.27 33.02
CA ASP A 176 -27.08 -28.20 32.80
C ASP A 176 -27.79 -27.92 31.45
N ILE A 177 -27.25 -28.52 30.40
CA ILE A 177 -27.91 -28.63 29.10
C ILE A 177 -27.99 -30.09 28.64
N SER A 178 -29.09 -30.40 27.97
CA SER A 178 -29.26 -31.69 27.29
C SER A 178 -28.13 -31.94 26.29
N SER A 179 -27.72 -33.20 26.14
CA SER A 179 -26.72 -33.64 25.17
C SER A 179 -27.07 -33.22 23.73
N ALA A 180 -28.36 -33.23 23.39
CA ALA A 180 -28.85 -32.78 22.08
C ALA A 180 -28.62 -31.28 21.89
N ALA A 181 -28.94 -30.47 22.90
CA ALA A 181 -28.69 -29.02 22.86
C ALA A 181 -27.19 -28.71 22.77
N ARG A 182 -26.35 -29.45 23.50
CA ARG A 182 -24.88 -29.34 23.45
C ARG A 182 -24.35 -29.63 22.04
N LYS A 183 -24.84 -30.69 21.41
CA LYS A 183 -24.45 -31.08 20.05
C LYS A 183 -24.84 -30.02 19.01
N LEU A 184 -26.09 -29.55 19.06
CA LEU A 184 -26.58 -28.50 18.15
C LEU A 184 -25.78 -27.20 18.30
N ARG A 185 -25.47 -26.81 19.54
CA ARG A 185 -24.61 -25.66 19.82
C ARG A 185 -23.21 -25.85 19.25
N ALA A 186 -22.58 -27.00 19.49
CA ALA A 186 -21.23 -27.28 19.00
C ALA A 186 -21.14 -27.24 17.47
N GLU A 187 -22.17 -27.74 16.77
CA GLU A 187 -22.24 -27.68 15.31
C GLU A 187 -22.38 -26.23 14.81
N LYS A 188 -23.27 -25.45 15.43
CA LYS A 188 -23.46 -24.03 15.10
C LYS A 188 -22.18 -23.24 15.31
N GLU A 189 -21.52 -23.41 16.45
CA GLU A 189 -20.28 -22.73 16.79
C GLU A 189 -19.14 -23.13 15.86
N ARG A 190 -19.04 -24.41 15.48
CA ARG A 190 -18.05 -24.85 14.49
C ARG A 190 -18.30 -24.20 13.12
N ARG A 191 -19.55 -24.04 12.71
CA ARG A 191 -19.91 -23.35 11.46
C ARG A 191 -19.54 -21.87 11.51
N GLU A 192 -19.86 -21.19 12.61
CA GLU A 192 -19.51 -19.78 12.82
C GLU A 192 -18.00 -19.57 12.91
N ALA A 193 -17.28 -20.49 13.55
CA ALA A 193 -15.83 -20.47 13.66
C ALA A 193 -15.15 -20.60 12.29
N ARG A 194 -15.60 -21.54 11.44
CA ARG A 194 -15.12 -21.65 10.07
C ARG A 194 -15.35 -20.38 9.25
N LYS A 195 -16.51 -19.73 9.44
CA LYS A 195 -16.78 -18.45 8.79
C LYS A 195 -15.79 -17.37 9.26
N LYS A 196 -15.51 -17.28 10.56
CA LYS A 196 -14.52 -16.34 11.11
C LYS A 196 -13.12 -16.57 10.56
N VAL A 197 -12.69 -17.84 10.43
CA VAL A 197 -11.42 -18.18 9.78
C VAL A 197 -11.37 -17.61 8.36
N LEU A 198 -12.40 -17.85 7.55
CA LEU A 198 -12.45 -17.36 6.17
C LEU A 198 -12.49 -15.83 6.09
N ASP A 199 -13.24 -15.18 6.99
CA ASP A 199 -13.31 -13.72 7.06
C ASP A 199 -11.95 -13.11 7.45
N GLU A 200 -11.21 -13.76 8.35
CA GLU A 200 -9.85 -13.36 8.75
C GLU A 200 -8.86 -13.52 7.59
N VAL A 201 -8.93 -14.63 6.86
CA VAL A 201 -8.11 -14.85 5.65
C VAL A 201 -8.40 -13.77 4.60
N ARG A 202 -9.67 -13.47 4.33
CA ARG A 202 -10.07 -12.40 3.40
C ARG A 202 -9.59 -11.03 3.85
N ARG A 203 -9.62 -10.77 5.16
CA ARG A 203 -9.13 -9.51 5.74
C ARG A 203 -7.64 -9.33 5.44
N TRP A 204 -6.84 -10.37 5.65
CA TRP A 204 -5.41 -10.34 5.35
C TRP A 204 -5.13 -10.27 3.85
N GLU A 205 -5.80 -11.08 3.03
CA GLU A 205 -5.68 -10.99 1.57
C GLU A 205 -6.01 -9.57 1.07
N GLY A 206 -7.09 -8.98 1.58
CA GLY A 206 -7.49 -7.60 1.28
C GLY A 206 -6.47 -6.56 1.75
N PHE A 207 -5.78 -6.79 2.87
CA PHE A 207 -4.70 -5.93 3.33
C PHE A 207 -3.55 -5.90 2.32
N TYR A 208 -3.04 -7.05 1.86
CA TYR A 208 -1.91 -7.09 0.90
C TYR A 208 -2.31 -6.59 -0.48
N ARG A 209 -3.50 -6.97 -0.96
CA ARG A 209 -4.05 -6.56 -2.25
C ARG A 209 -4.19 -5.04 -2.37
N ASN A 210 -4.61 -4.39 -1.29
CA ASN A 210 -4.82 -2.94 -1.25
C ASN A 210 -3.64 -2.18 -0.63
N HIS A 211 -2.51 -2.84 -0.39
CA HIS A 211 -1.35 -2.20 0.21
C HIS A 211 -0.67 -1.26 -0.78
N LYS A 212 -0.09 -0.16 -0.28
CA LYS A 212 0.65 0.78 -1.15
C LYS A 212 1.93 0.15 -1.69
N LYS A 213 2.67 -0.54 -0.83
CA LYS A 213 4.00 -1.10 -1.12
C LYS A 213 3.97 -2.54 -1.63
N TYR A 214 2.93 -3.30 -1.29
CA TYR A 214 2.81 -4.72 -1.65
C TYR A 214 1.74 -4.86 -2.73
N PHE A 215 1.85 -5.88 -3.54
CA PHE A 215 0.91 -6.11 -4.65
C PHE A 215 0.89 -7.59 -5.04
N GLU A 216 -0.21 -8.02 -5.64
CA GLU A 216 -0.34 -9.38 -6.16
C GLU A 216 0.57 -9.57 -7.37
N VAL A 217 1.31 -10.66 -7.39
CA VAL A 217 2.12 -11.09 -8.53
C VAL A 217 1.55 -12.31 -9.22
N GLY A 218 0.76 -13.13 -8.53
CA GLY A 218 0.35 -14.41 -9.09
C GLY A 218 -0.44 -15.33 -8.18
N LYS A 219 -0.46 -16.61 -8.55
CA LYS A 219 -1.17 -17.68 -7.82
C LYS A 219 -0.24 -18.84 -7.47
N LEU A 220 -0.50 -19.43 -6.31
CA LEU A 220 0.11 -20.67 -5.85
C LEU A 220 -0.70 -21.84 -6.41
N VAL A 221 -0.04 -22.76 -7.10
CA VAL A 221 -0.64 -23.97 -7.70
C VAL A 221 0.15 -25.21 -7.28
N GLY A 222 -0.37 -26.40 -7.57
CA GLY A 222 0.32 -27.64 -7.20
C GLY A 222 0.49 -27.80 -5.69
N VAL A 223 -0.36 -27.14 -4.89
CA VAL A 223 -0.45 -27.39 -3.46
C VAL A 223 -0.99 -28.81 -3.30
N PRO A 224 -0.25 -29.72 -2.66
CA PRO A 224 -0.72 -31.08 -2.45
C PRO A 224 -2.00 -31.06 -1.61
N GLU A 225 -2.91 -31.98 -1.89
CA GLU A 225 -4.09 -32.14 -1.05
C GLU A 225 -3.66 -32.54 0.36
N TYR A 226 -4.15 -31.82 1.36
CA TYR A 226 -3.83 -32.10 2.75
C TYR A 226 -4.56 -33.36 3.21
N THR A 227 -3.86 -34.49 3.18
CA THR A 227 -4.38 -35.82 3.54
C THR A 227 -4.00 -36.24 4.96
N ASP A 228 -2.92 -35.69 5.50
CA ASP A 228 -2.46 -35.95 6.87
C ASP A 228 -3.42 -35.39 7.94
N GLU A 229 -3.19 -35.78 9.19
CA GLU A 229 -3.92 -35.25 10.36
C GLU A 229 -3.88 -33.70 10.35
N PRO A 230 -5.01 -33.01 10.59
CA PRO A 230 -5.05 -31.56 10.66
C PRO A 230 -4.01 -31.00 11.63
N PRO A 231 -3.29 -29.92 11.29
CA PRO A 231 -2.32 -29.34 12.18
C PRO A 231 -2.99 -28.90 13.48
N LYS A 232 -2.35 -29.21 14.61
CA LYS A 232 -2.81 -28.79 15.93
C LYS A 232 -2.53 -27.29 16.11
N LEU A 233 -3.31 -26.63 16.95
CA LEU A 233 -3.01 -25.24 17.33
C LEU A 233 -1.71 -25.21 18.14
N CYS A 234 -0.92 -24.15 17.97
CA CYS A 234 0.19 -23.90 18.87
C CYS A 234 -0.30 -23.63 20.29
N GLU A 235 0.54 -23.90 21.30
CA GLU A 235 0.19 -23.76 22.71
C GLU A 235 -0.35 -22.36 23.07
N PRO A 236 0.23 -21.24 22.58
CA PRO A 236 -0.35 -19.91 22.81
C PRO A 236 -1.76 -19.75 22.25
N ALA A 237 -2.01 -20.23 21.02
CA ALA A 237 -3.32 -20.14 20.38
C ALA A 237 -4.36 -21.00 21.12
N ASP A 238 -4.00 -22.22 21.55
CA ASP A 238 -4.91 -23.08 22.30
C ASP A 238 -5.24 -22.51 23.68
N LYS A 239 -4.26 -21.96 24.41
CA LYS A 239 -4.48 -21.26 25.69
C LYS A 239 -5.31 -19.99 25.55
N GLY A 240 -5.20 -19.31 24.40
CA GLY A 240 -5.93 -18.09 24.08
C GLY A 240 -7.40 -18.31 23.72
N ARG A 241 -7.84 -19.57 23.57
CA ARG A 241 -9.22 -19.89 23.20
C ARG A 241 -10.21 -19.39 24.25
N PRO A 242 -11.41 -18.95 23.81
CA PRO A 242 -12.44 -18.54 24.75
C PRO A 242 -12.83 -19.71 25.66
N LYS A 243 -13.05 -19.41 26.94
CA LYS A 243 -13.50 -20.39 27.94
C LYS A 243 -15.00 -20.29 28.14
N ARG A 244 -15.72 -21.41 28.08
CA ARG A 244 -17.19 -21.46 28.24
C ARG A 244 -17.62 -20.87 29.57
N LYS A 245 -16.95 -21.26 30.66
CA LYS A 245 -17.21 -20.75 32.01
C LYS A 245 -17.11 -19.22 32.10
N ASN A 246 -16.14 -18.63 31.41
CA ASN A 246 -15.97 -17.18 31.36
C ASN A 246 -17.09 -16.49 30.55
N MET A 247 -17.57 -17.14 29.49
CA MET A 247 -18.70 -16.63 28.71
C MET A 247 -20.01 -16.68 29.49
N ASN A 248 -20.25 -17.76 30.23
CA ASN A 248 -21.45 -17.95 31.06
C ASN A 248 -21.48 -16.96 32.22
N SER A 249 -20.40 -16.86 33.01
CA SER A 249 -20.30 -15.88 34.12
C SER A 249 -20.42 -14.42 33.65
N LYS A 250 -19.89 -14.08 32.47
CA LYS A 250 -20.07 -12.74 31.88
C LYS A 250 -21.52 -12.48 31.47
N LYS A 251 -22.23 -13.51 30.99
CA LYS A 251 -23.64 -13.42 30.61
C LYS A 251 -24.53 -13.24 31.84
N GLU A 252 -24.22 -13.91 32.95
CA GLU A 252 -24.90 -13.73 34.24
C GLU A 252 -24.71 -12.30 34.78
N LYS A 253 -23.46 -11.84 34.91
CA LYS A 253 -23.16 -10.47 35.33
C LYS A 253 -23.83 -9.40 34.47
N LYS A 254 -23.99 -9.66 33.16
CA LYS A 254 -24.69 -8.73 32.26
C LYS A 254 -26.21 -8.71 32.50
N LYS A 255 -26.82 -9.82 32.95
CA LYS A 255 -28.22 -9.85 33.36
C LYS A 255 -28.45 -9.11 34.67
N ASP A 256 -27.49 -9.17 35.59
CA ASP A 256 -27.57 -8.52 36.89
C ASP A 256 -27.22 -7.02 36.85
N ALA A 257 -26.57 -6.55 35.78
CA ALA A 257 -26.21 -5.15 35.61
C ALA A 257 -27.48 -4.28 35.43
N PRO A 258 -27.68 -3.22 36.23
CA PRO A 258 -28.84 -2.35 36.09
C PRO A 258 -28.86 -1.74 34.68
N GLY A 259 -29.98 -1.89 33.99
CA GLY A 259 -30.16 -1.44 32.60
C GLY A 259 -29.76 0.02 32.45
N LYS A 260 -29.05 0.36 31.37
CA LYS A 260 -28.73 1.76 31.06
C LYS A 260 -30.04 2.56 30.99
N PRO A 261 -30.14 3.72 31.66
CA PRO A 261 -31.30 4.59 31.49
C PRO A 261 -31.39 4.95 30.01
N VAL A 262 -32.54 4.67 29.43
CA VAL A 262 -32.93 5.15 28.09
C VAL A 262 -32.98 6.66 28.20
N GLN A 263 -32.09 7.36 27.49
CA GLN A 263 -32.24 8.79 27.23
C GLN A 263 -33.10 8.97 25.99
#